data_AF-A0A1P8RX30-F1
#
_entry.id   AF-A0A1P8RX30-F1
#
_cell.length_a   1.000
_cell.length_b   1.000
_cell.length_c   1.000
_cell.angle_alpha   90.00
_cell.angle_beta   90.00
_cell.angle_gamma   90.00
#
_symmetry.space_group_name_H-M   'P 1'
#
loop_
_entity.id
_entity.type
_entity.pdbx_description
1 polymer ?
#
loop_
_entity_poly.entity_id
_entity_poly.type
_entity_poly.pdbx_seq_one_letter_code
_entity_poly.pdbx_strand_id
1 'polypeptide(L)'
;MIKHRDSIIYSLYGIICLAFILSYAITNIASVLLLAMFFIDNKSELVDKFKYIKTNKIIGLYIAFFVIQLVGLIYTSNLNEGLRRITVMLPLLFLPMVVISERKNDSCFARLMSVLQFAIPIIFVVLIFFHVFYDDRVISTFVHFTIEEKLGISQFYLVFILILPLYVSYQKILDKNKVLLSSLTFLTTLGIVFILGNKTIIILLFILVGFYFINNLKNLRKFILSIVALVILGVASFNIPIVKERFVTMFKTMDFDMEVIKTKNSFTVTKNTLEHRILINYLSFNEIIEALPFGVGTGDVEDVLKKQYKEANFKAGMLNNFNSHNQYFYEFFKTGLLGGVTFIVLLFFLIERAYHSNGLALILTIFFALACFIESYLFRQHGVTIFAFVIPLFLNQKLKTNHK
;
A
#
# COMPACT_ATOMS: atom_id res chain seq x y z
N MET A 1 -7.35 -13.31 -32.92
CA MET A 1 -7.77 -13.28 -31.50
C MET A 1 -7.20 -14.50 -30.79
N ILE A 2 -6.38 -14.32 -29.74
CA ILE A 2 -5.82 -15.44 -28.97
C ILE A 2 -6.98 -16.23 -28.33
N LYS A 3 -7.06 -17.53 -28.63
CA LYS A 3 -7.99 -18.44 -27.94
C LYS A 3 -7.62 -18.44 -26.45
N HIS A 4 -8.55 -18.09 -25.57
CA HIS A 4 -8.37 -17.94 -24.11
C HIS A 4 -7.64 -16.67 -23.61
N ARG A 5 -7.61 -15.59 -24.40
CA ARG A 5 -7.02 -14.29 -24.01
C ARG A 5 -7.40 -13.83 -22.59
N ASP A 6 -8.68 -13.78 -22.27
CA ASP A 6 -9.15 -13.34 -20.94
C ASP A 6 -8.52 -14.20 -19.86
N SER A 7 -8.52 -15.53 -20.02
CA SER A 7 -7.92 -16.43 -19.03
C SER A 7 -6.44 -16.15 -18.80
N ILE A 8 -5.68 -15.80 -19.85
CA ILE A 8 -4.26 -15.45 -19.73
C ILE A 8 -4.09 -14.16 -18.94
N ILE A 9 -4.85 -13.11 -19.27
CA ILE A 9 -4.79 -11.81 -18.58
C ILE A 9 -5.15 -11.96 -17.11
N TYR A 10 -6.25 -12.64 -16.79
CA TYR A 10 -6.66 -12.86 -15.40
C TYR A 10 -5.68 -13.76 -14.63
N SER A 11 -4.98 -14.68 -15.32
CA SER A 11 -3.89 -15.45 -14.71
C SER A 11 -2.68 -14.56 -14.39
N LEU A 12 -2.30 -13.67 -15.31
CA LEU A 12 -1.24 -12.68 -15.06
C LEU A 12 -1.61 -11.74 -13.90
N TYR A 13 -2.87 -11.31 -13.81
CA TYR A 13 -3.35 -10.55 -12.66
C TYR A 13 -3.19 -11.32 -11.34
N GLY A 14 -3.56 -12.60 -11.34
CA GLY A 14 -3.35 -13.49 -10.21
C GLY A 14 -1.87 -13.63 -9.84
N ILE A 15 -1.00 -13.84 -10.83
CA ILE A 15 0.45 -13.95 -10.62
C ILE A 15 1.00 -12.66 -10.02
N ILE A 16 0.63 -11.48 -10.52
CA ILE A 16 1.08 -10.20 -9.96
C ILE A 16 0.68 -10.09 -8.48
N CYS A 17 -0.57 -10.41 -8.12
CA CYS A 17 -1.06 -10.37 -6.74
C CYS A 17 -0.40 -11.39 -5.81
N LEU A 18 -0.06 -12.59 -6.30
CA LEU A 18 0.56 -13.65 -5.49
C LEU A 18 2.08 -13.47 -5.38
N ALA A 19 2.74 -13.13 -6.50
CA ALA A 19 4.17 -12.82 -6.54
C ALA A 19 4.52 -11.59 -5.71
N PHE A 20 3.58 -10.66 -5.51
CA PHE A 20 3.71 -9.55 -4.57
C PHE A 20 4.15 -9.99 -3.16
N ILE A 21 3.84 -11.21 -2.73
CA ILE A 21 4.21 -11.73 -1.41
C ILE A 21 5.59 -12.40 -1.42
N LEU A 22 6.06 -12.85 -2.58
CA LEU A 22 7.17 -13.79 -2.71
C LEU A 22 8.38 -13.26 -3.49
N SER A 23 8.16 -12.53 -4.58
CA SER A 23 9.24 -12.15 -5.50
C SER A 23 8.91 -10.96 -6.40
N TYR A 24 9.71 -9.90 -6.26
CA TYR A 24 9.70 -8.73 -7.15
C TYR A 24 9.96 -9.09 -8.62
N ALA A 25 10.84 -10.06 -8.87
CA ALA A 25 11.22 -10.47 -10.22
C ALA A 25 10.02 -11.06 -10.95
N ILE A 26 9.27 -11.96 -10.29
CA ILE A 26 8.07 -12.57 -10.87
C ILE A 26 7.00 -11.50 -11.11
N THR A 27 6.80 -10.57 -10.17
CA THR A 27 5.87 -9.44 -10.35
C THR A 27 6.24 -8.59 -11.58
N ASN A 28 7.53 -8.29 -11.78
CA ASN A 28 8.00 -7.52 -12.94
C ASN A 28 7.83 -8.28 -14.26
N ILE A 29 8.21 -9.55 -14.30
CA ILE A 29 8.03 -10.41 -15.49
C ILE A 29 6.55 -10.47 -15.86
N ALA A 30 5.66 -10.72 -14.89
CA ALA A 30 4.22 -10.75 -15.13
C ALA A 30 3.68 -9.40 -15.61
N SER A 31 4.19 -8.28 -15.09
CA SER A 31 3.82 -6.92 -15.52
C SER A 31 4.25 -6.63 -16.96
N VAL A 32 5.45 -7.07 -17.37
CA VAL A 32 5.93 -6.93 -18.75
C VAL A 32 5.15 -7.84 -19.70
N LEU A 33 4.85 -9.08 -19.30
CA LEU A 33 4.01 -9.98 -20.08
C LEU A 33 2.59 -9.42 -20.25
N LEU A 34 2.05 -8.77 -19.22
CA LEU A 34 0.76 -8.08 -19.30
C LEU A 34 0.80 -6.91 -20.30
N LEU A 35 1.90 -6.14 -20.32
CA LEU A 35 2.12 -5.11 -21.33
C LEU A 35 2.25 -5.71 -22.74
N ALA A 36 2.92 -6.84 -22.91
CA ALA A 36 3.00 -7.53 -24.20
C ALA A 36 1.61 -7.97 -24.67
N MET A 37 0.79 -8.55 -23.78
CA MET A 37 -0.59 -8.95 -24.07
C MET A 37 -1.47 -7.79 -24.53
N PHE A 38 -1.23 -6.57 -24.04
CA PHE A 38 -1.94 -5.37 -24.51
C PHE A 38 -1.74 -5.12 -26.01
N PHE A 39 -0.54 -5.37 -26.55
CA PHE A 39 -0.21 -5.10 -27.96
C PHE A 39 -0.58 -6.22 -28.94
N ILE A 40 -0.97 -7.40 -28.47
CA ILE A 40 -1.31 -8.56 -29.32
C ILE A 40 -2.78 -8.49 -29.81
N ASP A 41 -3.51 -7.44 -29.45
CA ASP A 41 -4.90 -7.25 -29.88
C ASP A 41 -5.04 -6.86 -31.36
N ASN A 42 -6.24 -7.08 -31.88
CA ASN A 42 -6.55 -6.69 -33.25
C ASN A 42 -6.45 -5.17 -33.40
N LYS A 43 -6.08 -4.69 -34.60
CA LYS A 43 -5.88 -3.25 -34.88
C LYS A 43 -7.06 -2.37 -34.44
N SER A 44 -8.29 -2.82 -34.66
CA SER A 44 -9.50 -2.07 -34.24
C SER A 44 -9.58 -1.91 -32.71
N GLU A 45 -9.31 -2.98 -31.96
CA GLU A 45 -9.33 -2.94 -30.49
C GLU A 45 -8.22 -2.07 -29.92
N LEU A 46 -7.02 -2.11 -30.53
CA LEU A 46 -5.93 -1.20 -30.16
C LEU A 46 -6.31 0.26 -30.37
N VAL A 47 -6.94 0.60 -31.50
CA VAL A 47 -7.41 1.97 -31.77
C VAL A 47 -8.42 2.42 -30.71
N ASP A 48 -9.37 1.56 -30.34
CA ASP A 48 -10.34 1.86 -29.28
C ASP A 48 -9.67 2.06 -27.92
N LYS A 49 -8.70 1.21 -27.57
CA LYS A 49 -7.91 1.33 -26.33
C LYS A 49 -7.13 2.64 -26.29
N PHE A 50 -6.40 2.98 -27.35
CA PHE A 50 -5.66 4.24 -27.40
C PHE A 50 -6.57 5.47 -27.37
N LYS A 51 -7.75 5.42 -28.00
CA LYS A 51 -8.75 6.47 -27.88
C LYS A 51 -9.22 6.63 -26.44
N TYR A 52 -9.53 5.52 -25.77
CA TYR A 52 -9.93 5.52 -24.36
C TYR A 52 -8.82 6.09 -23.47
N ILE A 53 -7.57 5.65 -23.65
CA ILE A 53 -6.39 6.11 -22.91
C ILE A 53 -6.22 7.62 -23.01
N LYS A 54 -6.31 8.18 -24.23
CA LYS A 54 -6.17 9.62 -24.46
C LYS A 54 -7.27 10.45 -23.77
N THR A 55 -8.47 9.89 -23.63
CA THR A 55 -9.61 10.58 -23.00
C THR A 55 -9.71 10.38 -21.49
N ASN A 56 -9.01 9.39 -20.94
CA ASN A 56 -9.15 9.03 -19.53
C ASN A 56 -8.23 9.89 -18.64
N LYS A 57 -8.86 10.77 -17.85
CA LYS A 57 -8.17 11.71 -16.94
C LYS A 57 -7.22 11.02 -15.96
N ILE A 58 -7.60 9.88 -15.39
CA ILE A 58 -6.78 9.16 -14.40
C ILE A 58 -5.50 8.63 -15.06
N ILE A 59 -5.60 8.02 -16.25
CA ILE A 59 -4.42 7.56 -16.99
C ILE A 59 -3.51 8.75 -17.33
N GLY A 60 -4.09 9.86 -17.80
CA GLY A 60 -3.34 11.10 -18.04
C GLY A 60 -2.59 11.60 -16.81
N LEU A 61 -3.22 11.56 -15.63
CA LEU A 61 -2.61 11.97 -14.37
C LEU A 61 -1.49 11.02 -13.90
N TYR A 62 -1.61 9.70 -14.10
CA TYR A 62 -0.49 8.77 -13.85
C TYR A 62 0.71 9.07 -14.74
N ILE A 63 0.48 9.29 -16.03
CA ILE A 63 1.54 9.63 -16.99
C ILE A 63 2.17 10.98 -16.62
N ALA A 64 1.35 12.00 -16.33
CA ALA A 64 1.83 13.31 -15.91
C ALA A 64 2.67 13.21 -14.62
N PHE A 65 2.18 12.47 -13.62
CA PHE A 65 2.90 12.23 -12.39
C PHE A 65 4.26 11.58 -12.64
N PHE A 66 4.35 10.57 -13.51
CA PHE A 66 5.62 9.94 -13.90
C PHE A 66 6.56 10.90 -14.65
N VAL A 67 6.04 11.68 -15.60
CA VAL A 67 6.84 12.66 -16.36
C VAL A 67 7.42 13.73 -15.44
N ILE A 68 6.70 14.18 -14.41
CA ILE A 68 7.23 15.14 -13.43
C ILE A 68 8.46 14.57 -12.70
N GLN A 69 8.48 13.26 -12.43
CA GLN A 69 9.66 12.61 -11.83
C GLN A 69 10.86 12.65 -12.78
N LEU A 70 10.64 12.54 -14.09
CA LEU A 70 11.70 12.71 -15.09
C LEU A 70 12.20 14.16 -15.13
N VAL A 71 11.32 15.15 -14.98
CA VAL A 71 11.74 16.56 -14.85
C VAL A 71 12.62 16.75 -13.61
N GLY A 72 12.26 16.13 -12.49
CA GLY A 72 13.06 16.10 -11.26
C GLY A 72 14.47 15.51 -11.43
N LEU A 73 14.69 14.68 -12.46
CA LEU A 73 15.98 14.11 -12.78
C LEU A 73 16.94 15.13 -13.42
N ILE A 74 16.41 16.16 -14.09
CA ILE A 74 17.21 17.14 -14.84
C ILE A 74 18.11 17.97 -13.92
N TYR A 75 17.65 18.27 -12.70
CA TYR A 75 18.36 19.09 -11.72
C TYR A 75 18.80 18.29 -10.48
N THR A 76 18.80 16.95 -10.57
CA THR A 76 19.32 16.06 -9.53
C THR A 76 20.85 16.01 -9.58
N SER A 77 21.49 16.04 -8.42
CA SER A 77 22.93 15.84 -8.25
C SER A 77 23.30 14.35 -8.19
N ASN A 78 22.47 13.53 -7.56
CA ASN A 78 22.65 12.08 -7.44
C ASN A 78 21.90 11.32 -8.54
N LEU A 79 22.46 11.35 -9.76
CA LEU A 79 21.84 10.72 -10.93
C LEU A 79 21.62 9.21 -10.76
N ASN A 80 22.53 8.52 -10.07
CA ASN A 80 22.42 7.08 -9.81
C ASN A 80 21.16 6.75 -9.00
N GLU A 81 20.92 7.51 -7.92
CA GLU A 81 19.71 7.35 -7.14
C GLU A 81 18.46 7.76 -7.94
N GLY A 82 18.54 8.87 -8.67
CA GLY A 82 17.45 9.34 -9.52
C GLY A 82 17.00 8.30 -10.55
N LEU A 83 17.93 7.68 -11.27
CA LEU A 83 17.63 6.62 -12.23
C LEU A 83 17.05 5.37 -11.56
N ARG A 84 17.54 5.03 -10.36
CA ARG A 84 16.97 3.95 -9.54
C ARG A 84 15.52 4.25 -9.18
N ARG A 85 15.20 5.49 -8.76
CA ARG A 85 13.82 5.92 -8.46
C ARG A 85 12.92 5.84 -9.68
N ILE A 86 13.35 6.35 -10.83
CA ILE A 86 12.59 6.27 -12.09
C ILE A 86 12.31 4.81 -12.48
N THR A 87 13.29 3.93 -12.34
CA THR A 87 13.14 2.50 -12.62
C THR A 87 12.06 1.87 -11.73
N VAL A 88 12.06 2.18 -10.43
CA VAL A 88 11.03 1.70 -9.49
C VAL A 88 9.64 2.24 -9.86
N MET A 89 9.55 3.47 -10.36
CA MET A 89 8.30 4.14 -10.71
C MET A 89 7.80 3.84 -12.13
N LEU A 90 8.60 3.17 -12.98
CA LEU A 90 8.26 2.83 -14.36
C LEU A 90 6.88 2.16 -14.55
N PRO A 91 6.41 1.27 -13.64
CA PRO A 91 5.07 0.70 -13.75
C PRO A 91 3.93 1.74 -13.78
N LEU A 92 4.12 2.94 -13.22
CA LEU A 92 3.12 4.02 -13.25
C LEU A 92 2.83 4.51 -14.66
N LEU A 93 3.80 4.39 -15.58
CA LEU A 93 3.64 4.80 -16.97
C LEU A 93 2.67 3.90 -17.73
N PHE A 94 2.71 2.58 -17.48
CA PHE A 94 2.04 1.61 -18.35
C PHE A 94 0.98 0.74 -17.66
N LEU A 95 1.14 0.35 -16.38
CA LEU A 95 0.17 -0.56 -15.74
C LEU A 95 -1.23 0.04 -15.60
N PRO A 96 -1.42 1.30 -15.16
CA PRO A 96 -2.75 1.90 -15.11
C PRO A 96 -3.40 1.94 -16.50
N MET A 97 -2.61 2.29 -17.52
CA MET A 97 -3.06 2.31 -18.91
C MET A 97 -3.56 0.95 -19.38
N VAL A 98 -2.77 -0.10 -19.17
CA VAL A 98 -3.11 -1.47 -19.60
C VAL A 98 -4.34 -1.98 -18.84
N VAL A 99 -4.36 -1.86 -17.52
CA VAL A 99 -5.41 -2.46 -16.68
C VAL A 99 -6.75 -1.73 -16.80
N ILE A 100 -6.75 -0.39 -16.90
CA ILE A 100 -7.99 0.40 -16.97
C ILE A 100 -8.64 0.29 -18.36
N SER A 101 -7.83 0.22 -19.42
CA SER A 101 -8.33 0.12 -20.82
C SER A 101 -8.74 -1.29 -21.23
N GLU A 102 -8.40 -2.30 -20.44
CA GLU A 102 -8.73 -3.69 -20.75
C GLU A 102 -10.22 -3.98 -20.61
N ARG A 103 -10.78 -4.78 -21.53
CA ARG A 103 -12.18 -5.23 -21.43
C ARG A 103 -12.30 -6.19 -20.26
N LYS A 104 -13.29 -5.98 -19.40
CA LYS A 104 -13.49 -6.79 -18.21
C LYS A 104 -14.47 -7.93 -18.47
N ASN A 105 -14.12 -9.10 -17.97
CA ASN A 105 -14.94 -10.30 -17.97
C ASN A 105 -15.30 -10.65 -16.52
N ASP A 106 -16.54 -10.39 -16.13
CA ASP A 106 -17.02 -10.56 -14.75
C ASP A 106 -16.82 -11.99 -14.23
N SER A 107 -17.00 -13.00 -15.09
CA SER A 107 -16.84 -14.41 -14.73
C SER A 107 -15.38 -14.76 -14.44
N CYS A 108 -14.45 -14.31 -15.28
CA CYS A 108 -13.02 -14.51 -15.05
C CYS A 108 -12.54 -13.73 -13.82
N PHE A 109 -13.06 -12.52 -13.59
CA PHE A 109 -12.73 -11.75 -12.40
C PHE A 109 -13.26 -12.38 -11.10
N ALA A 110 -14.51 -12.85 -11.08
CA ALA A 110 -15.07 -13.54 -9.92
C ALA A 110 -14.28 -14.82 -9.58
N ARG A 111 -13.78 -15.51 -10.60
CA ARG A 111 -12.85 -16.65 -10.43
C ARG A 111 -11.52 -16.18 -9.84
N LEU A 112 -10.90 -15.14 -10.39
CA LEU A 112 -9.68 -14.55 -9.83
C LEU A 112 -9.85 -14.20 -8.34
N MET A 113 -10.92 -13.51 -7.96
CA MET A 113 -11.19 -13.15 -6.57
C MET A 113 -11.39 -14.37 -5.68
N SER A 114 -12.03 -15.42 -6.18
CA SER A 114 -12.17 -16.69 -5.44
C SER A 114 -10.83 -17.41 -5.28
N VAL A 115 -9.93 -17.36 -6.27
CA VAL A 115 -8.57 -17.91 -6.14
C VAL A 115 -7.77 -17.11 -5.12
N LEU A 116 -7.76 -15.77 -5.22
CA LEU A 116 -7.03 -14.90 -4.30
C LEU A 116 -7.51 -15.01 -2.86
N GLN A 117 -8.80 -15.27 -2.64
CA GLN A 117 -9.38 -15.53 -1.31
C GLN A 117 -8.63 -16.63 -0.56
N PHE A 118 -8.27 -17.72 -1.24
CA PHE A 118 -7.62 -18.88 -0.61
C PHE A 118 -6.10 -18.87 -0.78
N ALA A 119 -5.61 -18.50 -1.97
CA ALA A 119 -4.19 -18.58 -2.28
C ALA A 119 -3.35 -17.63 -1.41
N ILE A 120 -3.82 -16.41 -1.14
CA ILE A 120 -3.07 -15.44 -0.34
C ILE A 120 -2.86 -15.97 1.10
N PRO A 121 -3.91 -16.34 1.88
CA PRO A 121 -3.70 -16.87 3.22
C PRO A 121 -2.90 -18.17 3.25
N ILE A 122 -3.08 -19.06 2.26
CA ILE A 122 -2.30 -20.30 2.15
C ILE A 122 -0.80 -20.00 2.02
N ILE A 123 -0.40 -19.03 1.18
CA ILE A 123 1.01 -18.63 1.05
C ILE A 123 1.56 -18.19 2.41
N PHE A 124 0.84 -17.37 3.16
CA PHE A 124 1.27 -16.94 4.50
C PHE A 124 1.36 -18.10 5.48
N VAL A 125 0.40 -19.02 5.48
CA VAL A 125 0.44 -20.22 6.34
C VAL A 125 1.66 -21.07 6.00
N VAL A 126 1.99 -21.24 4.72
CA VAL A 126 3.20 -21.95 4.27
C VAL A 126 4.46 -21.22 4.76
N LEU A 127 4.53 -19.90 4.62
CA LEU A 127 5.67 -19.11 5.12
C LEU A 127 5.83 -19.23 6.64
N ILE A 128 4.72 -19.18 7.40
CA ILE A 128 4.71 -19.36 8.85
C ILE A 128 5.16 -20.79 9.21
N PHE A 129 4.69 -21.80 8.47
CA PHE A 129 5.09 -23.18 8.68
C PHE A 129 6.60 -23.35 8.50
N PHE A 130 7.17 -22.83 7.40
CA PHE A 130 8.62 -22.85 7.21
C PHE A 130 9.36 -22.09 8.31
N HIS A 131 8.89 -20.91 8.70
CA HIS A 131 9.51 -20.13 9.78
C HIS A 131 9.55 -20.89 11.11
N VAL A 132 8.46 -21.57 11.49
CA VAL A 132 8.35 -22.25 12.79
C VAL A 132 9.03 -23.61 12.76
N PHE A 133 8.80 -24.42 11.73
CA PHE A 133 9.21 -25.83 11.73
C PHE A 133 10.51 -26.12 10.96
N TYR A 134 10.85 -25.29 9.97
CA TYR A 134 12.08 -25.48 9.18
C TYR A 134 13.20 -24.55 9.66
N ASP A 135 12.90 -23.26 9.85
CA ASP A 135 13.87 -22.28 10.35
C ASP A 135 14.03 -22.35 11.89
N ASP A 136 13.20 -23.15 12.58
CA ASP A 136 13.16 -23.36 14.05
C ASP A 136 13.06 -22.06 14.86
N ARG A 137 12.13 -21.18 14.46
CA ARG A 137 11.96 -19.86 15.09
C ARG A 137 10.61 -19.68 15.74
N VAL A 138 10.62 -18.97 16.86
CA VAL A 138 9.41 -18.51 17.51
C VAL A 138 8.63 -17.53 16.61
N ILE A 139 7.30 -17.64 16.64
CA ILE A 139 6.39 -16.85 15.78
C ILE A 139 6.57 -15.33 15.93
N SER A 140 7.00 -14.86 17.10
CA SER A 140 7.21 -13.43 17.37
C SER A 140 8.30 -12.79 16.51
N THR A 141 9.19 -13.59 15.93
CA THR A 141 10.26 -13.14 15.02
C THR A 141 9.88 -13.25 13.54
N PHE A 142 8.68 -13.72 13.21
CA PHE A 142 8.24 -13.96 11.82
C PHE A 142 8.38 -12.72 10.94
N VAL A 143 7.97 -11.56 11.45
CA VAL A 143 8.03 -10.31 10.68
C VAL A 143 9.48 -9.90 10.41
N HIS A 144 10.31 -9.82 11.45
CA HIS A 144 11.69 -9.37 11.29
C HIS A 144 12.54 -10.34 10.46
N PHE A 145 12.42 -11.63 10.72
CA PHE A 145 13.25 -12.64 10.05
C PHE A 145 12.71 -13.03 8.67
N THR A 146 11.48 -13.52 8.60
CA THR A 146 10.95 -14.07 7.33
C THR A 146 10.53 -12.94 6.38
N ILE A 147 9.80 -11.94 6.87
CA ILE A 147 9.24 -10.89 6.00
C ILE A 147 10.29 -9.83 5.64
N GLU A 148 10.97 -9.26 6.63
CA GLU A 148 11.89 -8.14 6.42
C GLU A 148 13.29 -8.59 5.95
N GLU A 149 13.92 -9.55 6.62
CA GLU A 149 15.27 -10.01 6.30
C GLU A 149 15.31 -10.97 5.10
N LYS A 150 14.55 -12.07 5.13
CA LYS A 150 14.58 -13.13 4.09
C LYS A 150 13.90 -12.71 2.79
N LEU A 151 12.72 -12.08 2.87
CA LEU A 151 11.97 -11.65 1.69
C LEU A 151 12.26 -10.20 1.27
N GLY A 152 12.84 -9.37 2.14
CA GLY A 152 13.12 -7.97 1.82
C GLY A 152 11.86 -7.13 1.62
N ILE A 153 10.76 -7.49 2.30
CA ILE A 153 9.45 -6.84 2.17
C ILE A 153 9.09 -6.21 3.50
N SER A 154 8.58 -4.98 3.46
CA SER A 154 7.99 -4.41 4.67
C SER A 154 6.56 -4.91 4.86
N GLN A 155 6.25 -5.29 6.09
CA GLN A 155 4.89 -5.58 6.58
C GLN A 155 3.83 -4.54 6.17
N PHE A 156 4.21 -3.26 5.99
CA PHE A 156 3.28 -2.20 5.56
C PHE A 156 2.64 -2.46 4.19
N TYR A 157 3.38 -3.11 3.28
CA TYR A 157 2.88 -3.43 1.95
C TYR A 157 2.02 -4.70 1.95
N LEU A 158 2.40 -5.71 2.74
CA LEU A 158 1.74 -7.01 2.77
C LEU A 158 0.31 -6.95 3.30
N VAL A 159 0.01 -6.05 4.24
CA VAL A 159 -1.38 -5.99 4.70
C VAL A 159 -2.33 -5.45 3.63
N PHE A 160 -1.83 -4.67 2.67
CA PHE A 160 -2.65 -4.20 1.55
C PHE A 160 -3.24 -5.37 0.76
N ILE A 161 -2.44 -6.41 0.49
CA ILE A 161 -2.93 -7.58 -0.26
C ILE A 161 -3.88 -8.46 0.57
N LEU A 162 -3.75 -8.45 1.91
CA LEU A 162 -4.64 -9.17 2.83
C LEU A 162 -6.06 -8.59 2.88
N ILE A 163 -6.28 -7.34 2.42
CA ILE A 163 -7.62 -6.75 2.30
C ILE A 163 -8.49 -7.58 1.33
N LEU A 164 -7.89 -8.17 0.28
CA LEU A 164 -8.62 -8.94 -0.74
C LEU A 164 -9.32 -10.18 -0.15
N PRO A 165 -8.61 -11.14 0.50
CA PRO A 165 -9.26 -12.30 1.11
C PRO A 165 -10.20 -11.93 2.26
N LEU A 166 -9.92 -10.86 3.04
CA LEU A 166 -10.85 -10.37 4.07
C LEU A 166 -12.18 -9.92 3.44
N TYR A 167 -12.12 -9.06 2.42
CA TYR A 167 -13.30 -8.53 1.76
C TYR A 167 -14.13 -9.62 1.08
N VAL A 168 -13.50 -10.51 0.31
CA VAL A 168 -14.22 -11.60 -0.39
C VAL A 168 -14.87 -12.56 0.60
N SER A 169 -14.15 -12.93 1.66
CA SER A 169 -14.68 -13.82 2.69
C SER A 169 -15.87 -13.18 3.40
N TYR A 170 -15.76 -11.88 3.73
CA TYR A 170 -16.84 -11.12 4.34
C TYR A 170 -18.09 -11.08 3.46
N GLN A 171 -17.97 -10.76 2.16
CA GLN A 171 -19.11 -10.76 1.24
C GLN A 171 -19.78 -12.15 1.16
N LYS A 172 -18.99 -13.22 1.04
CA LYS A 172 -19.53 -14.60 0.98
C LYS A 172 -20.23 -15.02 2.27
N ILE A 173 -19.77 -14.56 3.44
CA ILE A 173 -20.45 -14.79 4.72
C ILE A 173 -21.81 -14.08 4.74
N LEU A 174 -21.88 -12.82 4.31
CA LEU A 174 -23.14 -12.08 4.21
C LEU A 174 -24.13 -12.73 3.25
N ASP A 175 -23.64 -13.19 2.09
CA ASP A 175 -24.43 -13.85 1.06
C ASP A 175 -24.79 -15.31 1.40
N LYS A 176 -24.43 -15.79 2.60
CA LYS A 176 -24.59 -17.18 3.06
C LYS A 176 -23.97 -18.22 2.12
N ASN A 177 -22.93 -17.85 1.38
CA ASN A 177 -22.26 -18.71 0.41
C ASN A 177 -21.02 -19.36 1.02
N LYS A 178 -21.02 -20.70 1.16
CA LYS A 178 -19.92 -21.48 1.75
C LYS A 178 -19.44 -20.86 3.08
N VAL A 179 -20.39 -20.55 3.97
CA VAL A 179 -20.15 -19.76 5.20
C VAL A 179 -19.00 -20.32 6.02
N LEU A 180 -18.96 -21.63 6.27
CA LEU A 180 -17.91 -22.26 7.07
C LEU A 180 -16.52 -21.98 6.48
N LEU A 181 -16.32 -22.25 5.19
CA LEU A 181 -15.03 -22.06 4.52
C LEU A 181 -14.62 -20.58 4.45
N SER A 182 -15.58 -19.69 4.19
CA SER A 182 -15.35 -18.25 4.18
C SER A 182 -15.01 -17.71 5.58
N SER A 183 -15.68 -18.18 6.62
CA SER A 183 -15.38 -17.84 8.02
C SER A 183 -14.00 -18.33 8.45
N LEU A 184 -13.63 -19.58 8.11
CA LEU A 184 -12.28 -20.10 8.39
C LEU A 184 -11.21 -19.25 7.70
N THR A 185 -11.40 -18.95 6.42
CA THR A 185 -10.46 -18.13 5.66
C THR A 185 -10.36 -16.70 6.21
N PHE A 186 -11.48 -16.11 6.59
CA PHE A 186 -11.52 -14.79 7.23
C PHE A 186 -10.73 -14.78 8.53
N LEU A 187 -10.96 -15.76 9.43
CA LEU A 187 -10.27 -15.88 10.71
C LEU A 187 -8.77 -16.14 10.53
N THR A 188 -8.37 -17.02 9.60
CA THR A 188 -6.95 -17.25 9.28
C THR A 188 -6.29 -15.97 8.79
N THR A 189 -6.94 -15.25 7.86
CA THR A 189 -6.42 -13.98 7.34
C THR A 189 -6.29 -12.93 8.43
N LEU A 190 -7.26 -12.85 9.33
CA LEU A 190 -7.23 -11.94 10.48
C LEU A 190 -6.08 -12.29 11.44
N GLY A 191 -5.85 -13.58 11.71
CA GLY A 191 -4.70 -14.06 12.48
C GLY A 191 -3.37 -13.66 11.86
N ILE A 192 -3.23 -13.76 10.52
CA ILE A 192 -2.04 -13.29 9.80
C ILE A 192 -1.83 -11.78 9.97
N VAL A 193 -2.90 -10.97 9.87
CA VAL A 193 -2.81 -9.52 10.12
C VAL A 193 -2.29 -9.21 11.52
N PHE A 194 -2.75 -9.95 12.54
CA PHE A 194 -2.26 -9.79 13.92
C PHE A 194 -0.78 -10.20 14.06
N ILE A 195 -0.36 -11.30 13.42
CA ILE A 195 1.05 -11.74 13.42
C ILE A 195 1.95 -10.70 12.76
N LEU A 196 1.49 -10.06 11.68
CA LEU A 196 2.22 -8.96 11.04
C LEU A 196 2.42 -7.77 11.99
N GLY A 197 1.65 -7.64 13.09
CA GLY A 197 2.02 -6.80 14.24
C GLY A 197 1.94 -5.29 14.02
N ASN A 198 1.45 -4.85 12.86
CA ASN A 198 1.42 -3.44 12.49
C ASN A 198 0.17 -2.72 13.04
N LYS A 199 0.33 -2.06 14.18
CA LYS A 199 -0.73 -1.36 14.91
C LYS A 199 -1.49 -0.35 14.05
N THR A 200 -0.80 0.35 13.16
CA THR A 200 -1.40 1.38 12.30
C THR A 200 -2.37 0.79 11.31
N ILE A 201 -2.13 -0.45 10.89
CA ILE A 201 -2.96 -1.14 9.91
C ILE A 201 -4.20 -1.76 10.54
N ILE A 202 -4.11 -2.21 11.78
CA ILE A 202 -5.28 -2.62 12.56
C ILE A 202 -6.24 -1.43 12.71
N ILE A 203 -5.72 -0.24 13.03
CA ILE A 203 -6.50 1.01 13.09
C ILE A 203 -7.14 1.32 11.72
N LEU A 204 -6.38 1.16 10.64
CA LEU A 204 -6.87 1.42 9.29
C LEU A 204 -7.95 0.43 8.85
N LEU A 205 -7.80 -0.86 9.18
CA LEU A 205 -8.85 -1.87 9.01
C LEU A 205 -10.10 -1.53 9.83
N PHE A 206 -9.95 -1.00 11.05
CA PHE A 206 -11.08 -0.54 11.85
C PHE A 206 -11.80 0.67 11.23
N ILE A 207 -11.05 1.63 10.69
CA ILE A 207 -11.63 2.78 9.98
C ILE A 207 -12.40 2.30 8.74
N LEU A 208 -11.87 1.34 7.99
CA LEU A 208 -12.53 0.79 6.81
C LEU A 208 -13.80 -0.01 7.15
N VAL A 209 -13.75 -0.81 8.22
CA VAL A 209 -14.94 -1.49 8.75
C VAL A 209 -15.98 -0.46 9.21
N GLY A 210 -15.56 0.58 9.93
CA GLY A 210 -16.41 1.70 10.33
C GLY A 210 -17.05 2.40 9.14
N PHE A 211 -16.28 2.71 8.10
CA PHE A 211 -16.76 3.36 6.89
C PHE A 211 -17.73 2.49 6.08
N TYR A 212 -17.44 1.19 5.94
CA TYR A 212 -18.38 0.24 5.33
C TYR A 212 -19.70 0.19 6.10
N PHE A 213 -19.66 0.23 7.43
CA PHE A 213 -20.85 0.26 8.27
C PHE A 213 -21.62 1.58 8.18
N ILE A 214 -20.95 2.73 8.09
CA ILE A 214 -21.59 4.04 7.88
C ILE A 214 -22.39 4.05 6.57
N ASN A 215 -21.84 3.46 5.49
CA ASN A 215 -22.50 3.45 4.18
C ASN A 215 -23.60 2.38 4.04
N ASN A 216 -23.52 1.26 4.77
CA ASN A 216 -24.47 0.15 4.65
C ASN A 216 -25.48 0.04 5.79
N LEU A 217 -25.36 0.84 6.85
CA LEU A 217 -26.33 0.87 7.93
C LEU A 217 -27.02 2.23 7.98
N LYS A 218 -28.26 2.25 7.49
CA LYS A 218 -29.30 3.20 7.95
C LYS A 218 -29.61 3.07 9.45
N ASN A 219 -28.89 2.23 10.19
CA ASN A 219 -29.23 1.77 11.52
C ASN A 219 -28.04 1.96 12.48
N LEU A 220 -28.02 3.14 13.10
CA LEU A 220 -27.03 3.62 14.07
C LEU A 220 -26.72 2.58 15.17
N ARG A 221 -27.69 1.74 15.56
CA ARG A 221 -27.50 0.69 16.57
C ARG A 221 -26.45 -0.34 16.17
N LYS A 222 -26.45 -0.82 14.92
CA LYS A 222 -25.46 -1.82 14.46
C LYS A 222 -24.07 -1.21 14.32
N PHE A 223 -23.98 0.06 13.97
CA PHE A 223 -22.72 0.82 13.98
C PHE A 223 -22.17 0.96 15.40
N ILE A 224 -22.99 1.40 16.35
CA ILE A 224 -22.61 1.49 17.77
C ILE A 224 -22.17 0.11 18.29
N LEU A 225 -22.92 -0.96 18.01
CA LEU A 225 -22.56 -2.32 18.43
C LEU A 225 -21.23 -2.78 17.81
N SER A 226 -20.94 -2.43 16.56
CA SER A 226 -19.65 -2.73 15.95
C SER A 226 -18.52 -1.97 16.64
N ILE A 227 -18.65 -0.65 16.87
CA ILE A 227 -17.66 0.12 17.63
C ILE A 227 -17.45 -0.45 19.02
N VAL A 228 -18.54 -0.78 19.73
CA VAL A 228 -18.47 -1.38 21.08
C VAL A 228 -17.73 -2.72 21.03
N ALA A 229 -18.03 -3.59 20.05
CA ALA A 229 -17.31 -4.85 19.89
C ALA A 229 -15.81 -4.62 19.62
N LEU A 230 -15.46 -3.60 18.83
CA LEU A 230 -14.06 -3.24 18.56
C LEU A 230 -13.36 -2.69 19.80
N VAL A 231 -14.03 -1.83 20.58
CA VAL A 231 -13.49 -1.32 21.85
C VAL A 231 -13.28 -2.47 22.83
N ILE A 232 -14.23 -3.40 22.93
CA ILE A 232 -14.10 -4.60 23.77
C ILE A 232 -12.90 -5.44 23.33
N LEU A 233 -12.74 -5.72 22.03
CA LEU A 233 -11.59 -6.47 21.50
C LEU A 233 -10.27 -5.73 21.76
N GLY A 234 -10.27 -4.40 21.60
CA GLY A 234 -9.13 -3.55 21.92
C GLY A 234 -8.75 -3.66 23.41
N VAL A 235 -9.69 -3.44 24.32
CA VAL A 235 -9.49 -3.56 25.77
C VAL A 235 -9.09 -4.99 26.16
N ALA A 236 -9.69 -6.01 25.56
CA ALA A 236 -9.30 -7.40 25.78
C ALA A 236 -7.84 -7.65 25.37
N SER A 237 -7.40 -7.09 24.25
CA SER A 237 -6.01 -7.21 23.78
C SER A 237 -4.99 -6.54 24.71
N PHE A 238 -5.39 -5.51 25.48
CA PHE A 238 -4.53 -4.88 26.50
C PHE A 238 -4.18 -5.82 27.67
N ASN A 239 -4.93 -6.91 27.86
CA ASN A 239 -4.58 -7.92 28.87
C ASN A 239 -3.42 -8.83 28.43
N ILE A 240 -3.02 -8.78 27.16
CA ILE A 240 -1.86 -9.53 26.65
C ILE A 240 -0.59 -8.78 27.09
N PRO A 241 0.31 -9.39 27.89
CA PRO A 241 1.47 -8.69 28.46
C PRO A 241 2.35 -7.99 27.41
N ILE A 242 2.63 -8.67 26.30
CA ILE A 242 3.39 -8.12 25.17
C ILE A 242 2.74 -6.86 24.57
N VAL A 243 1.40 -6.85 24.45
CA VAL A 243 0.67 -5.70 23.92
C VAL A 243 0.76 -4.54 24.90
N LYS A 244 0.49 -4.81 26.19
CA LYS A 244 0.56 -3.82 27.26
C LYS A 244 1.94 -3.16 27.36
N GLU A 245 3.01 -3.95 27.42
CA GLU A 245 4.38 -3.44 27.53
C GLU A 245 4.76 -2.56 26.33
N ARG A 246 4.41 -2.98 25.11
CA ARG A 246 4.65 -2.19 23.89
C ARG A 246 3.87 -0.87 23.89
N PHE A 247 2.63 -0.86 24.37
CA PHE A 247 1.84 0.38 24.46
C PHE A 247 2.35 1.30 25.57
N VAL A 248 2.60 0.77 26.77
CA VAL A 248 3.12 1.53 27.91
C VAL A 248 4.47 2.15 27.59
N THR A 249 5.39 1.40 26.97
CA THR A 249 6.70 1.93 26.57
C THR A 249 6.56 3.07 25.56
N MET A 250 5.71 2.91 24.55
CA MET A 250 5.46 3.94 23.54
C MET A 250 4.94 5.24 24.17
N PHE A 251 3.95 5.17 25.07
CA PHE A 251 3.38 6.35 25.70
C PHE A 251 4.31 6.99 26.74
N LYS A 252 4.99 6.18 27.58
CA LYS A 252 5.91 6.70 28.61
C LYS A 252 7.15 7.37 28.02
N THR A 253 7.54 6.95 26.83
CA THR A 253 8.72 7.49 26.13
C THR A 253 8.31 8.47 25.04
N MET A 254 7.09 9.00 25.04
CA MET A 254 6.64 9.99 24.05
C MET A 254 6.59 11.36 24.68
N ASP A 255 7.27 12.30 24.05
CA ASP A 255 7.22 13.73 24.33
C ASP A 255 6.54 14.46 23.15
N PHE A 256 5.90 15.60 23.42
CA PHE A 256 5.24 16.43 22.39
C PHE A 256 5.97 17.74 22.10
N ASP A 257 6.98 18.07 22.92
CA ASP A 257 7.83 19.24 22.71
C ASP A 257 8.96 18.87 21.74
N MET A 258 9.09 19.63 20.65
CA MET A 258 10.06 19.36 19.59
C MET A 258 11.51 19.48 20.08
N GLU A 259 11.81 20.42 20.97
CA GLU A 259 13.16 20.59 21.50
C GLU A 259 13.52 19.44 22.45
N VAL A 260 12.56 18.95 23.24
CA VAL A 260 12.75 17.73 24.05
C VAL A 260 13.00 16.51 23.15
N ILE A 261 12.19 16.33 22.10
CA ILE A 261 12.36 15.23 21.14
C ILE A 261 13.75 15.29 20.48
N LYS A 262 14.16 16.47 19.96
CA LYS A 262 15.48 16.67 19.34
C LYS A 262 16.60 16.34 20.33
N THR A 263 16.55 16.92 21.53
CA THR A 263 17.57 16.74 22.57
C THR A 263 17.74 15.26 22.91
N LYS A 264 16.65 14.55 23.22
CA LYS A 264 16.64 13.13 23.55
C LYS A 264 17.23 12.25 22.45
N ASN A 265 16.85 12.53 21.20
CA ASN A 265 17.33 11.81 20.01
C ASN A 265 18.76 12.19 19.60
N SER A 266 19.29 13.31 20.10
CA SER A 266 20.69 13.72 19.91
C SER A 266 21.66 12.96 20.80
N PHE A 267 21.24 12.60 22.03
CA PHE A 267 22.11 11.92 22.99
C PHE A 267 22.07 10.39 22.88
N THR A 268 20.92 9.80 22.52
CA THR A 268 20.74 8.34 22.54
C THR A 268 20.07 7.81 21.27
N VAL A 269 20.34 6.54 20.92
CA VAL A 269 19.59 5.82 19.88
C VAL A 269 18.25 5.39 20.50
N THR A 270 17.26 6.26 20.43
CA THR A 270 15.91 5.97 20.95
C THR A 270 15.19 4.94 20.06
N LYS A 271 14.14 4.31 20.59
CA LYS A 271 13.34 3.28 19.88
C LYS A 271 11.89 3.70 19.62
N ASN A 272 11.51 4.93 19.99
CA ASN A 272 10.14 5.39 19.83
C ASN A 272 9.87 5.80 18.37
N THR A 273 9.30 4.87 17.60
CA THR A 273 9.04 5.10 16.16
C THR A 273 8.05 6.23 15.86
N LEU A 274 7.20 6.65 16.82
CA LEU A 274 6.32 7.80 16.62
C LEU A 274 7.12 9.10 16.73
N GLU A 275 7.95 9.25 17.76
CA GLU A 275 8.86 10.39 17.90
C GLU A 275 9.82 10.51 16.72
N HIS A 276 10.36 9.37 16.24
CA HIS A 276 11.19 9.36 15.03
C HIS A 276 10.45 9.96 13.85
N ARG A 277 9.20 9.55 13.59
CA ARG A 277 8.40 10.09 12.48
C ARG A 277 8.09 11.58 12.67
N ILE A 278 7.80 12.02 13.89
CA ILE A 278 7.58 13.45 14.19
C ILE A 278 8.83 14.27 13.85
N LEU A 279 10.00 13.83 14.32
CA LEU A 279 11.26 14.51 14.07
C LEU A 279 11.64 14.49 12.57
N ILE A 280 11.48 13.36 11.90
CA ILE A 280 11.73 13.22 10.45
C ILE A 280 10.81 14.14 9.65
N ASN A 281 9.52 14.18 9.97
CA ASN A 281 8.56 15.06 9.30
C ASN A 281 8.89 16.53 9.53
N TYR A 282 9.33 16.90 10.73
CA TYR A 282 9.78 18.26 11.04
C TYR A 282 10.99 18.66 10.20
N LEU A 283 12.04 17.83 10.17
CA LEU A 283 13.22 18.08 9.35
C LEU A 283 12.89 18.13 7.85
N SER A 284 12.06 17.20 7.36
CA SER A 284 11.61 17.18 5.96
C SER A 284 10.83 18.45 5.61
N PHE A 285 9.96 18.92 6.50
CA PHE A 285 9.11 20.08 6.24
C PHE A 285 9.92 21.37 6.10
N ASN A 286 10.95 21.57 6.92
CA ASN A 286 11.83 22.73 6.82
C ASN A 286 12.56 22.75 5.47
N GLU A 287 13.12 21.62 5.05
CA GLU A 287 13.79 21.49 3.75
C GLU A 287 12.82 21.66 2.57
N ILE A 288 11.59 21.15 2.69
CA ILE A 288 10.57 21.34 1.66
C ILE A 288 10.34 22.82 1.42
N ILE A 289 10.15 23.62 2.48
CA ILE A 289 9.88 25.06 2.36
C ILE A 289 11.03 25.76 1.62
N GLU A 290 12.28 25.42 1.94
CA GLU A 290 13.45 26.01 1.30
C GLU A 290 13.60 25.57 -0.17
N ALA A 291 13.21 24.33 -0.49
CA ALA A 291 13.31 23.78 -1.83
C ALA A 291 12.13 24.15 -2.74
N LEU A 292 11.04 24.73 -2.22
CA LEU A 292 9.93 25.18 -3.06
C LEU A 292 10.38 26.31 -4.01
N PRO A 293 9.83 26.38 -5.24
CA PRO A 293 8.73 25.57 -5.76
C PRO A 293 9.14 24.27 -6.46
N PHE A 294 10.43 24.00 -6.65
CA PHE A 294 10.92 22.93 -7.53
C PHE A 294 11.29 21.62 -6.78
N GLY A 295 11.53 21.68 -5.47
CA GLY A 295 12.07 20.56 -4.73
C GLY A 295 13.57 20.35 -4.99
N VAL A 296 14.15 19.34 -4.36
CA VAL A 296 15.60 19.08 -4.41
C VAL A 296 16.03 18.19 -5.58
N GLY A 297 15.10 17.52 -6.25
CA GLY A 297 15.36 16.61 -7.36
C GLY A 297 15.06 15.15 -7.02
N THR A 298 14.78 14.36 -8.05
CA THR A 298 14.40 12.94 -7.97
C THR A 298 15.40 12.05 -7.24
N GLY A 299 16.70 12.36 -7.30
CA GLY A 299 17.76 11.56 -6.66
C GLY A 299 18.23 12.06 -5.29
N ASP A 300 17.87 13.28 -4.88
CA ASP A 300 18.64 14.00 -3.85
C ASP A 300 18.00 13.99 -2.45
N VAL A 301 16.71 13.61 -2.34
CA VAL A 301 15.95 13.66 -1.06
C VAL A 301 16.67 12.95 0.09
N GLU A 302 17.19 11.74 -0.15
CA GLU A 302 17.84 10.96 0.90
C GLU A 302 19.19 11.56 1.33
N ASP A 303 19.90 12.22 0.41
CA ASP A 303 21.19 12.84 0.72
C ASP A 303 21.00 14.13 1.54
N VAL A 304 19.96 14.91 1.21
CA VAL A 304 19.55 16.08 1.99
C VAL A 304 19.07 15.66 3.38
N LEU A 305 18.23 14.63 3.48
CA LEU A 305 17.78 14.11 4.79
C LEU A 305 18.93 13.60 5.66
N LYS A 306 19.90 12.89 5.08
CA LYS A 306 21.08 12.44 5.82
C LYS A 306 21.92 13.59 6.34
N LYS A 307 22.02 14.69 5.59
CA LYS A 307 22.67 15.92 6.06
C LYS A 307 21.92 16.49 7.26
N GLN A 308 20.59 16.61 7.17
CA GLN A 308 19.75 17.08 8.27
C GLN A 308 19.84 16.19 9.52
N TYR A 309 19.89 14.87 9.36
CA TYR A 309 20.08 13.97 10.50
C TYR A 309 21.43 14.18 11.20
N LYS A 310 22.49 14.50 10.45
CA LYS A 310 23.81 14.82 11.04
C LYS A 310 23.76 16.15 11.78
N GLU A 311 23.16 17.18 11.19
CA GLU A 311 23.05 18.51 11.80
C GLU A 311 22.21 18.48 13.08
N ALA A 312 21.12 17.73 13.08
CA ALA A 312 20.27 17.51 14.25
C ALA A 312 20.86 16.49 15.26
N ASN A 313 22.03 15.90 14.98
CA ASN A 313 22.60 14.77 15.72
C ASN A 313 21.62 13.60 15.92
N PHE A 314 20.66 13.40 15.00
CA PHE A 314 19.63 12.38 15.13
C PHE A 314 20.21 10.97 14.97
N LYS A 315 20.66 10.38 16.08
CA LYS A 315 21.43 9.13 16.09
C LYS A 315 20.70 7.96 15.45
N ALA A 316 19.41 7.80 15.74
CA ALA A 316 18.62 6.71 15.14
C ALA A 316 18.39 6.92 13.64
N GLY A 317 18.19 8.17 13.18
CA GLY A 317 18.08 8.51 11.75
C GLY A 317 19.37 8.23 10.99
N MET A 318 20.51 8.58 11.56
CA MET A 318 21.83 8.29 10.98
C MET A 318 22.13 6.79 10.92
N LEU A 319 21.77 6.03 11.97
CA LEU A 319 22.02 4.59 12.04
C LEU A 319 21.15 3.81 11.03
N ASN A 320 19.86 4.15 10.93
CA ASN A 320 18.91 3.38 10.13
C ASN A 320 18.69 3.94 8.72
N ASN A 321 19.20 5.14 8.41
CA ASN A 321 18.97 5.85 7.15
C ASN A 321 17.47 5.95 6.82
N PHE A 322 16.69 6.52 7.74
CA PHE A 322 15.24 6.63 7.55
C PHE A 322 14.89 7.55 6.37
N ASN A 323 13.92 7.13 5.56
CA ASN A 323 13.27 7.99 4.58
C ASN A 323 12.32 8.98 5.29
N SER A 324 11.59 9.80 4.53
CA SER A 324 10.64 10.79 5.08
C SER A 324 9.46 10.19 5.86
N HIS A 325 9.20 8.87 5.76
CA HIS A 325 8.03 8.17 6.30
C HIS A 325 6.67 8.86 6.03
N ASN A 326 6.59 9.66 4.97
CA ASN A 326 5.42 10.39 4.55
C ASN A 326 5.54 10.64 3.06
N GLN A 327 4.68 9.96 2.30
CA GLN A 327 4.69 10.00 0.85
C GLN A 327 4.32 11.39 0.30
N TYR A 328 3.44 12.13 0.99
CA TYR A 328 3.06 13.48 0.56
C TYR A 328 4.26 14.42 0.67
N PHE A 329 4.91 14.43 1.83
CA PHE A 329 6.14 15.22 2.03
C PHE A 329 7.23 14.77 1.05
N TYR A 330 7.36 13.47 0.81
CA TYR A 330 8.34 12.96 -0.14
C TYR A 330 8.15 13.56 -1.54
N GLU A 331 6.92 13.65 -2.07
CA GLU A 331 6.70 14.20 -3.41
C GLU A 331 6.92 15.72 -3.49
N PHE A 332 6.52 16.47 -2.45
CA PHE A 332 6.83 17.90 -2.35
C PHE A 332 8.32 18.15 -2.20
N PHE A 333 9.03 17.32 -1.43
CA PHE A 333 10.46 17.46 -1.23
C PHE A 333 11.22 17.17 -2.53
N LYS A 334 10.84 16.09 -3.22
CA LYS A 334 11.51 15.60 -4.42
C LYS A 334 11.31 16.51 -5.63
N THR A 335 10.07 16.94 -5.89
CA THR A 335 9.68 17.63 -7.14
C THR A 335 8.85 18.89 -6.90
N GLY A 336 8.84 19.38 -5.67
CA GLY A 336 8.22 20.65 -5.33
C GLY A 336 6.71 20.64 -5.45
N LEU A 337 6.15 21.84 -5.71
CA LEU A 337 4.71 22.02 -5.85
C LEU A 337 4.13 21.18 -6.99
N LEU A 338 4.86 21.08 -8.11
CA LEU A 338 4.35 20.40 -9.31
C LEU A 338 4.09 18.91 -9.04
N GLY A 339 5.04 18.20 -8.44
CA GLY A 339 4.84 16.78 -8.11
C GLY A 339 3.92 16.54 -6.93
N GLY A 340 4.06 17.31 -5.85
CA GLY A 340 3.20 17.19 -4.67
C GLY A 340 1.73 17.42 -4.97
N VAL A 341 1.40 18.50 -5.71
CA VAL A 341 0.02 18.80 -6.11
C VAL A 341 -0.49 17.76 -7.11
N THR A 342 0.32 17.34 -8.08
CA THR A 342 -0.12 16.31 -9.05
C THR A 342 -0.42 14.98 -8.36
N PHE A 343 0.37 14.59 -7.36
CA PHE A 343 0.11 13.39 -6.56
C PHE A 343 -1.21 13.48 -5.79
N ILE A 344 -1.47 14.62 -5.12
CA ILE A 344 -2.73 14.85 -4.40
C ILE A 344 -3.93 14.84 -5.35
N VAL A 345 -3.82 15.51 -6.50
CA VAL A 345 -4.87 15.54 -7.52
C VAL A 345 -5.15 14.14 -8.06
N LEU A 346 -4.10 13.36 -8.36
CA LEU A 346 -4.23 11.97 -8.79
C LEU A 346 -4.95 11.13 -7.72
N LEU A 347 -4.56 11.23 -6.44
CA LEU A 347 -5.24 10.54 -5.35
C LEU A 347 -6.71 10.94 -5.22
N PHE A 348 -7.03 12.23 -5.35
CA PHE A 348 -8.41 12.72 -5.31
C PHE A 348 -9.26 12.07 -6.41
N PHE A 349 -8.81 12.09 -7.67
CA PHE A 349 -9.53 11.47 -8.78
C PHE A 349 -9.64 9.95 -8.66
N LEU A 350 -8.64 9.30 -8.07
CA LEU A 350 -8.72 7.86 -7.75
C LEU A 350 -9.81 7.59 -6.71
N ILE A 351 -9.89 8.39 -5.65
CA ILE A 351 -10.92 8.26 -4.61
C ILE A 351 -12.31 8.52 -5.19
N GLU A 352 -12.48 9.59 -5.97
CA GLU A 352 -13.74 9.93 -6.66
C GLU A 352 -14.20 8.76 -7.54
N ARG A 353 -13.30 8.23 -8.38
CA ARG A 353 -13.63 7.10 -9.26
C ARG A 353 -13.94 5.83 -8.47
N ALA A 354 -13.18 5.56 -7.43
CA ALA A 354 -13.37 4.40 -6.58
C ALA A 354 -14.72 4.43 -5.85
N TYR A 355 -15.12 5.61 -5.37
CA TYR A 355 -16.42 5.86 -4.72
C TYR A 355 -17.59 5.49 -5.64
N HIS A 356 -17.49 5.83 -6.92
CA HIS A 356 -18.51 5.49 -7.92
C HIS A 356 -18.38 4.09 -8.54
N SER A 357 -17.32 3.33 -8.23
CA SER A 357 -17.11 1.99 -8.82
C SER A 357 -17.65 0.87 -7.93
N ASN A 358 -17.00 0.61 -6.80
CA ASN A 358 -17.39 -0.44 -5.85
C ASN A 358 -16.69 -0.26 -4.50
N GLY A 359 -17.26 -0.87 -3.45
CA GLY A 359 -16.76 -0.75 -2.08
C GLY A 359 -15.30 -1.19 -1.90
N LEU A 360 -14.86 -2.25 -2.59
CA LEU A 360 -13.47 -2.72 -2.50
C LEU A 360 -12.48 -1.71 -3.09
N ALA A 361 -12.77 -1.15 -4.27
CA ALA A 361 -11.94 -0.11 -4.87
C ALA A 361 -11.78 1.08 -3.94
N LEU A 362 -12.88 1.52 -3.32
CA LEU A 362 -12.88 2.64 -2.37
C LEU A 362 -12.05 2.33 -1.12
N ILE A 363 -12.25 1.14 -0.53
CA ILE A 363 -11.50 0.66 0.61
C ILE A 363 -9.99 0.64 0.32
N LEU A 364 -9.57 0.06 -0.81
CA LEU A 364 -8.16 -0.01 -1.19
C LEU A 364 -7.56 1.38 -1.41
N THR A 365 -8.30 2.28 -2.05
CA THR A 365 -7.81 3.62 -2.38
C THR A 365 -7.70 4.51 -1.14
N ILE A 366 -8.71 4.50 -0.26
CA ILE A 366 -8.65 5.21 1.03
C ILE A 366 -7.54 4.62 1.91
N PHE A 367 -7.40 3.29 1.92
CA PHE A 367 -6.32 2.66 2.67
C PHE A 367 -4.96 3.18 2.22
N PHE A 368 -4.72 3.18 0.92
CA PHE A 368 -3.47 3.67 0.34
C PHE A 368 -3.23 5.15 0.69
N ALA A 369 -4.24 6.00 0.53
CA ALA A 369 -4.15 7.43 0.83
C ALA A 369 -3.83 7.72 2.31
N LEU A 370 -4.44 6.97 3.23
CA LEU A 370 -4.14 7.08 4.66
C LEU A 370 -2.75 6.54 4.99
N ALA A 371 -2.37 5.40 4.41
CA ALA A 371 -1.08 4.78 4.66
C ALA A 371 0.10 5.64 4.15
N CYS A 372 -0.13 6.45 3.12
CA CYS A 372 0.82 7.45 2.63
C CYS A 372 1.22 8.53 3.67
N PHE A 373 0.45 8.74 4.74
CA PHE A 373 0.86 9.64 5.84
C PHE A 373 1.88 9.01 6.80
N ILE A 374 2.01 7.68 6.81
CA ILE A 374 2.82 6.93 7.79
C ILE A 374 4.06 6.29 7.16
N GLU A 375 4.02 6.08 5.84
CA GLU A 375 5.11 5.45 5.08
C GLU A 375 5.23 6.05 3.69
N SER A 376 6.44 6.10 3.16
CA SER A 376 6.73 6.55 1.79
C SER A 376 6.53 5.38 0.81
N TYR A 377 5.26 5.03 0.56
CA TYR A 377 4.88 3.82 -0.20
C TYR A 377 5.56 3.73 -1.58
N LEU A 378 5.62 4.82 -2.33
CA LEU A 378 6.18 4.83 -3.69
C LEU A 378 7.71 4.74 -3.71
N PHE A 379 8.37 4.76 -2.55
CA PHE A 379 9.79 4.48 -2.44
C PHE A 379 10.14 3.02 -2.75
N ARG A 380 9.19 2.09 -2.65
CA ARG A 380 9.43 0.67 -2.93
C ARG A 380 8.53 0.19 -4.07
N GLN A 381 9.01 -0.80 -4.82
CA GLN A 381 8.26 -1.41 -5.93
C GLN A 381 6.93 -2.01 -5.48
N HIS A 382 6.81 -2.46 -4.22
CA HIS A 382 5.53 -2.91 -3.66
C HIS A 382 4.48 -1.79 -3.65
N GLY A 383 4.81 -0.61 -3.12
CA GLY A 383 3.86 0.50 -3.10
C GLY A 383 3.54 1.00 -4.51
N VAL A 384 4.52 0.99 -5.42
CA VAL A 384 4.26 1.28 -6.84
C VAL A 384 3.33 0.23 -7.46
N THR A 385 3.51 -1.06 -7.20
CA THR A 385 2.60 -2.11 -7.68
C THR A 385 1.18 -1.93 -7.14
N ILE A 386 1.04 -1.60 -5.86
CA ILE A 386 -0.27 -1.28 -5.27
C ILE A 386 -0.92 -0.11 -6.03
N PHE A 387 -0.17 0.97 -6.22
CA PHE A 387 -0.67 2.22 -6.78
C PHE A 387 -0.93 2.13 -8.29
N ALA A 388 -0.08 1.42 -9.04
CA ALA A 388 -0.11 1.34 -10.50
C ALA A 388 -0.95 0.17 -11.04
N PHE A 389 -1.13 -0.88 -10.24
CA PHE A 389 -1.81 -2.11 -10.68
C PHE A 389 -3.02 -2.46 -9.81
N VAL A 390 -2.81 -2.64 -8.50
CA VAL A 390 -3.86 -3.16 -7.62
C VAL A 390 -5.05 -2.21 -7.59
N ILE A 391 -4.85 -0.93 -7.29
CA ILE A 391 -5.94 0.06 -7.26
C ILE A 391 -6.65 0.14 -8.64
N PRO A 392 -5.96 0.39 -9.77
CA PRO A 392 -6.57 0.41 -11.10
C PRO A 392 -7.38 -0.83 -11.49
N LEU A 393 -6.98 -2.03 -11.06
CA LEU A 393 -7.69 -3.28 -11.34
C LEU A 393 -9.14 -3.24 -10.84
N PHE A 394 -9.39 -2.58 -9.71
CA PHE A 394 -10.70 -2.50 -9.06
C PHE A 394 -11.53 -1.26 -9.47
N LEU A 395 -10.94 -0.19 -10.03
CA LEU A 395 -11.62 1.10 -10.31
C LEU A 395 -12.73 1.08 -11.38
N ASN A 396 -12.77 0.07 -12.23
CA ASN A 396 -13.75 -0.04 -13.32
C ASN A 396 -14.61 -1.30 -13.20
N GLN A 397 -14.73 -1.85 -11.99
CA GLN A 397 -15.47 -3.09 -11.77
C GLN A 397 -16.84 -2.79 -11.19
N LYS A 398 -17.88 -3.31 -11.85
CA LYS A 398 -19.18 -3.49 -11.20
C LYS A 398 -19.14 -4.84 -10.49
N LEU A 399 -18.72 -4.84 -9.23
CA LEU A 399 -19.07 -5.97 -8.38
C LEU A 399 -20.60 -5.96 -8.31
N LYS A 400 -21.26 -7.02 -8.79
CA LYS A 400 -22.70 -7.21 -8.55
C LYS A 400 -22.91 -7.22 -7.04
N THR A 401 -23.24 -6.08 -6.46
CA THR A 401 -23.84 -6.01 -5.15
C THR A 401 -25.23 -6.58 -5.32
N ASN A 402 -25.42 -7.85 -4.94
CA ASN A 402 -26.74 -8.42 -4.78
C ASN A 402 -27.41 -7.78 -3.56
N HIS A 403 -27.73 -6.49 -3.66
CA HIS A 403 -28.70 -5.85 -2.78
C HIS A 403 -30.05 -5.96 -3.47
N LYS A 404 -30.73 -7.08 -3.20
CA LYS A 404 -32.19 -7.10 -3.09
C LYS A 404 -32.53 -7.27 -1.62
#